data_AF-A0A7Y3X289-F1
#
_entry.id   AF-A0A7Y3X289-F1
#
_cell.length_a   1.000
_cell.length_b   1.000
_cell.length_c   1.000
_cell.angle_alpha   90.00
_cell.angle_beta   90.00
_cell.angle_gamma   90.00
#
_symmetry.space_group_name_H-M   'P 1'
#
loop_
_entity.id
_entity.type
_entity.pdbx_description
1 polymer ?
#
loop_
_entity_poly.entity_id
_entity_poly.type
_entity_poly.pdbx_seq_one_letter_code
_entity_poly.pdbx_strand_id
1 'polypeptide(L)'
;MMTNIFLPAIDGFDPADGANFSTSCMYATMAMAVFTNNVTKFNDAWKAFNSKSGCPNDYSLYKNIVANGQNVESGRDQVHSWSSYEMLAGIAEIAYNQGLEPYTLGSNRLLTGVEYWCRYNLGQDISFDVSVYRCRAGWGPWSKISDTGRGQPIEQGSVCNMVYHAYYRLNLIPTNSYTKRMVNIMAATVVDPTARNGWGNPFIGDGLLHQIAPGEKPGTQVK
;
A
#
# COMPACT_ATOMS: atom_id res chain seq x y z
N MET A 1 -8.94 -23.98 10.50
CA MET A 1 -7.52 -23.67 10.19
C MET A 1 -7.24 -22.18 10.24
N MET A 2 -7.89 -21.34 9.40
CA MET A 2 -7.63 -19.88 9.36
C MET A 2 -7.75 -19.17 10.72
N THR A 3 -8.86 -19.34 11.43
CA THR A 3 -9.13 -18.63 12.70
C THR A 3 -8.35 -19.16 13.90
N ASN A 4 -7.95 -20.44 13.89
CA ASN A 4 -7.42 -21.13 15.08
C ASN A 4 -5.92 -21.45 14.98
N ILE A 5 -5.31 -21.28 13.80
CA ILE A 5 -3.88 -21.54 13.57
C ILE A 5 -3.19 -20.29 13.04
N PHE A 6 -3.65 -19.75 11.91
CA PHE A 6 -2.97 -18.62 11.26
C PHE A 6 -3.26 -17.29 11.95
N LEU A 7 -4.53 -17.01 12.23
CA LEU A 7 -4.91 -15.74 12.83
C LEU A 7 -4.21 -15.48 14.18
N PRO A 8 -4.13 -16.42 15.14
CA PRO A 8 -3.44 -16.17 16.40
C PRO A 8 -1.96 -15.84 16.26
N ALA A 9 -1.28 -16.33 15.22
CA ALA A 9 0.15 -16.07 15.00
C ALA A 9 0.45 -14.65 14.49
N ILE A 10 -0.55 -13.97 13.91
CA ILE A 10 -0.42 -12.61 13.39
C ILE A 10 -1.32 -11.60 14.11
N ASP A 11 -2.08 -12.08 15.10
CA ASP A 11 -3.01 -11.27 15.89
C ASP A 11 -2.24 -10.24 16.73
N GLY A 12 -2.83 -9.06 16.92
CA GLY A 12 -2.16 -7.96 17.61
C GLY A 12 -1.00 -7.30 16.82
N PHE A 13 -0.65 -7.83 15.64
CA PHE A 13 0.39 -7.34 14.72
C PHE A 13 1.77 -7.23 15.40
N ASP A 14 2.32 -8.40 15.75
CA ASP A 14 3.52 -8.64 16.56
C ASP A 14 4.73 -7.69 16.26
N PRO A 15 5.47 -7.23 17.29
CA PRO A 15 6.06 -5.89 17.36
C PRO A 15 7.54 -5.76 16.96
N ALA A 16 8.23 -6.84 16.57
CA ALA A 16 9.69 -6.77 16.37
C ALA A 16 10.08 -5.85 15.20
N ASP A 17 9.35 -5.91 14.08
CA ASP A 17 9.74 -5.18 12.86
C ASP A 17 8.95 -3.89 12.60
N GLY A 18 7.69 -3.81 13.07
CA GLY A 18 6.80 -2.69 12.76
C GLY A 18 6.61 -2.47 11.25
N ALA A 19 5.99 -1.37 10.87
CA ALA A 19 5.99 -0.88 9.49
C ALA A 19 5.50 -1.92 8.45
N ASN A 20 6.26 -2.25 7.41
CA ASN A 20 5.77 -3.09 6.30
C ASN A 20 5.28 -4.47 6.75
N PHE A 21 6.01 -5.14 7.64
CA PHE A 21 5.66 -6.48 8.11
C PHE A 21 4.35 -6.48 8.88
N SER A 22 4.22 -5.61 9.89
CA SER A 22 2.98 -5.49 10.66
C SER A 22 1.80 -5.00 9.79
N THR A 23 2.06 -4.24 8.72
CA THR A 23 1.05 -3.87 7.72
C THR A 23 0.56 -5.10 6.94
N SER A 24 1.47 -6.01 6.54
CA SER A 24 1.10 -7.27 5.89
C SER A 24 0.26 -8.17 6.81
N CYS A 25 0.62 -8.25 8.09
CA CYS A 25 -0.19 -8.97 9.08
C CYS A 25 -1.59 -8.36 9.21
N MET A 26 -1.70 -7.02 9.21
CA MET A 26 -2.99 -6.31 9.22
C MET A 26 -3.84 -6.59 8.00
N TYR A 27 -3.23 -6.61 6.81
CA TYR A 27 -3.90 -7.00 5.58
C TYR A 27 -4.44 -8.44 5.65
N ALA A 28 -3.58 -9.39 6.05
CA ALA A 28 -3.96 -10.79 6.18
C ALA A 28 -5.09 -10.99 7.21
N THR A 29 -5.04 -10.30 8.36
CA THR A 29 -6.11 -10.34 9.36
C THR A 29 -7.43 -9.83 8.81
N MET A 30 -7.45 -8.70 8.10
CA MET A 30 -8.69 -8.18 7.52
C MET A 30 -9.26 -9.11 6.44
N ALA A 31 -8.40 -9.65 5.56
CA ALA A 31 -8.82 -10.60 4.54
C ALA A 31 -9.39 -11.90 5.15
N MET A 32 -8.71 -12.47 6.15
CA MET A 32 -9.22 -13.64 6.88
C MET A 32 -10.52 -13.34 7.62
N ALA A 33 -10.69 -12.13 8.16
CA ALA A 33 -11.92 -11.73 8.82
C ALA A 33 -13.11 -11.73 7.85
N VAL A 34 -12.95 -11.18 6.65
CA VAL A 34 -13.99 -11.24 5.60
C VAL A 34 -14.28 -12.68 5.20
N PHE A 35 -13.25 -13.46 4.88
CA PHE A 35 -13.41 -14.85 4.44
C PHE A 35 -14.13 -15.74 5.47
N THR A 36 -13.93 -15.47 6.76
CA THR A 36 -14.50 -16.25 7.87
C THR A 36 -15.73 -15.62 8.49
N ASN A 37 -16.24 -14.52 7.92
CA ASN A 37 -17.38 -13.77 8.46
C ASN A 37 -17.17 -13.29 9.91
N ASN A 38 -15.93 -12.96 10.28
CA ASN A 38 -15.56 -12.53 11.62
C ASN A 38 -15.57 -10.99 11.74
N VAL A 39 -16.75 -10.44 12.03
CA VAL A 39 -16.96 -8.98 12.15
C VAL A 39 -16.08 -8.34 13.22
N THR A 40 -15.84 -9.02 14.34
CA THR A 40 -14.99 -8.50 15.41
C THR A 40 -13.56 -8.25 14.91
N LYS A 41 -12.97 -9.22 14.21
CA LYS A 41 -11.60 -9.10 13.69
C LYS A 41 -11.49 -8.12 12.53
N PHE A 42 -12.53 -8.02 11.71
CA PHE A 42 -12.60 -6.96 10.70
C PHE A 42 -12.55 -5.58 11.35
N ASN A 43 -13.36 -5.36 12.38
CA ASN A 43 -13.40 -4.09 13.11
C ASN A 43 -12.07 -3.78 13.81
N ASP A 44 -11.39 -4.78 14.37
CA ASP A 44 -10.07 -4.61 14.96
C ASP A 44 -9.04 -4.15 13.93
N ALA A 45 -8.98 -4.81 12.76
CA ALA A 45 -8.09 -4.42 11.67
C ALA A 45 -8.41 -3.02 11.13
N TRP A 46 -9.69 -2.67 10.98
CA TRP A 46 -10.10 -1.35 10.53
C TRP A 46 -9.72 -0.24 11.52
N LYS A 47 -9.90 -0.48 12.82
CA LYS A 47 -9.44 0.44 13.88
C LYS A 47 -7.93 0.61 13.84
N ALA A 48 -7.19 -0.48 13.65
CA ALA A 48 -5.73 -0.47 13.55
C ALA A 48 -5.24 0.34 12.34
N PHE A 49 -5.86 0.14 11.17
CA PHE A 49 -5.55 0.88 9.93
C PHE A 49 -5.70 2.39 10.10
N ASN A 50 -6.73 2.83 10.83
CA ASN A 50 -7.03 4.24 11.10
C ASN A 50 -6.30 4.85 12.30
N SER A 51 -5.59 4.05 13.07
CA SER A 51 -5.04 4.51 14.34
C SER A 51 -3.95 5.56 14.13
N LYS A 52 -4.02 6.62 14.94
CA LYS A 52 -2.98 7.66 15.08
C LYS A 52 -2.23 7.54 16.42
N SER A 53 -2.63 6.60 17.27
CA SER A 53 -2.09 6.46 18.62
C SER A 53 -0.95 5.44 18.70
N GLY A 54 -0.23 5.51 19.82
CA GLY A 54 0.92 4.68 20.10
C GLY A 54 2.18 5.17 19.40
N CYS A 55 3.09 4.24 19.14
CA CYS A 55 4.37 4.44 18.49
C CYS A 55 4.21 5.22 17.16
N PRO A 56 4.79 6.43 16.99
CA PRO A 56 4.77 7.14 15.70
C PRO A 56 5.61 6.37 14.68
N ASN A 57 5.36 6.46 13.37
CA ASN A 57 6.16 5.76 12.35
C ASN A 57 6.08 4.21 12.43
N ASP A 58 4.89 3.67 12.16
CA ASP A 58 4.50 2.26 12.35
C ASP A 58 3.55 1.78 11.23
N TYR A 59 2.77 0.72 11.41
CA TYR A 59 2.01 0.06 10.34
C TYR A 59 0.68 0.69 9.88
N SER A 60 0.06 1.60 10.65
CA SER A 60 -1.25 2.15 10.28
C SER A 60 -1.14 3.14 9.10
N LEU A 61 -2.22 3.50 8.42
CA LEU A 61 -2.19 4.46 7.32
C LEU A 61 -1.48 5.77 7.71
N TYR A 62 -1.80 6.32 8.88
CA TYR A 62 -1.26 7.60 9.35
C TYR A 62 0.16 7.51 9.90
N LYS A 63 0.57 6.31 10.34
CA LYS A 63 1.88 6.07 10.94
C LYS A 63 2.86 5.50 9.93
N ASN A 64 2.40 4.82 8.89
CA ASN A 64 3.26 4.27 7.85
C ASN A 64 3.62 5.36 6.86
N ILE A 65 2.64 6.17 6.45
CA ILE A 65 2.79 7.25 5.47
C ILE A 65 2.67 8.58 6.21
N VAL A 66 3.72 9.40 6.21
CA VAL A 66 3.65 10.75 6.76
C VAL A 66 2.98 11.72 5.77
N ALA A 67 2.69 12.95 6.19
CA ALA A 67 1.87 13.88 5.42
C ALA A 67 2.45 14.25 4.05
N ASN A 68 3.78 14.22 3.88
CA ASN A 68 4.46 14.48 2.60
C ASN A 68 4.46 13.27 1.65
N GLY A 69 3.91 12.12 2.07
CA GLY A 69 3.86 10.88 1.29
C GLY A 69 5.00 9.90 1.56
N GLN A 70 6.10 10.35 2.17
CA GLN A 70 7.18 9.45 2.57
C GLN A 70 6.65 8.39 3.52
N ASN A 71 7.07 7.14 3.34
CA ASN A 71 6.80 6.11 4.32
C ASN A 71 8.04 5.74 5.13
N VAL A 72 7.80 5.05 6.24
CA VAL A 72 8.80 4.64 7.24
C VAL A 72 9.86 3.67 6.71
N GLU A 73 9.69 3.17 5.48
CA GLU A 73 10.59 2.26 4.78
C GLU A 73 11.41 2.94 3.69
N SER A 74 11.11 4.21 3.35
CA SER A 74 11.69 4.88 2.19
C SER A 74 13.22 4.97 2.27
N GLY A 75 13.79 5.01 3.48
CA GLY A 75 15.23 4.99 3.69
C GLY A 75 15.88 3.60 3.62
N ARG A 76 15.11 2.51 3.73
CA ARG A 76 15.61 1.13 3.69
C ARG A 76 15.90 0.69 2.26
N ASP A 77 14.84 0.51 1.48
CA ASP A 77 14.85 0.17 0.05
C ASP A 77 13.45 0.36 -0.54
N GLN A 78 13.39 0.46 -1.87
CA GLN A 78 12.13 0.74 -2.56
C GLN A 78 11.15 -0.42 -2.53
N VAL A 79 11.62 -1.66 -2.30
CA VAL A 79 10.77 -2.86 -2.26
C VAL A 79 9.99 -2.92 -0.95
N HIS A 80 10.63 -2.63 0.19
CA HIS A 80 9.92 -2.56 1.48
C HIS A 80 8.98 -1.36 1.52
N SER A 81 9.40 -0.23 0.94
CA SER A 81 8.56 0.95 0.79
C SER A 81 7.32 0.62 -0.03
N TRP A 82 7.50 0.03 -1.20
CA TRP A 82 6.42 -0.48 -2.04
C TRP A 82 5.47 -1.41 -1.29
N SER A 83 6.00 -2.44 -0.61
CA SER A 83 5.18 -3.46 0.06
C SER A 83 4.25 -2.86 1.12
N SER A 84 4.68 -1.79 1.82
CA SER A 84 3.81 -1.09 2.76
C SER A 84 2.61 -0.45 2.05
N TYR A 85 2.86 0.24 0.93
CA TYR A 85 1.78 0.86 0.14
C TYR A 85 0.84 -0.20 -0.43
N GLU A 86 1.36 -1.33 -0.91
CA GLU A 86 0.56 -2.42 -1.46
C GLU A 86 -0.39 -3.00 -0.41
N MET A 87 0.12 -3.33 0.78
CA MET A 87 -0.72 -3.88 1.85
C MET A 87 -1.75 -2.86 2.36
N LEU A 88 -1.39 -1.57 2.46
CA LEU A 88 -2.34 -0.50 2.79
C LEU A 88 -3.43 -0.34 1.72
N ALA A 89 -3.06 -0.44 0.44
CA ALA A 89 -4.02 -0.39 -0.67
C ALA A 89 -4.95 -1.61 -0.67
N GLY A 90 -4.44 -2.80 -0.38
CA GLY A 90 -5.25 -4.01 -0.21
C GLY A 90 -6.24 -3.90 0.95
N ILE A 91 -5.82 -3.36 2.10
CA ILE A 91 -6.71 -3.08 3.24
C ILE A 91 -7.79 -2.06 2.85
N ALA A 92 -7.40 -0.99 2.15
CA ALA A 92 -8.34 0.01 1.66
C ALA A 92 -9.36 -0.60 0.69
N GLU A 93 -8.95 -1.44 -0.25
CA GLU A 93 -9.89 -2.07 -1.19
C GLU A 93 -10.84 -3.04 -0.45
N ILE A 94 -10.36 -3.83 0.50
CA ILE A 94 -11.23 -4.68 1.34
C ILE A 94 -12.24 -3.83 2.10
N ALA A 95 -11.79 -2.77 2.79
CA ALA A 95 -12.66 -1.90 3.57
C ALA A 95 -13.69 -1.17 2.69
N TYR A 96 -13.30 -0.70 1.51
CA TYR A 96 -14.18 -0.06 0.53
C TYR A 96 -15.31 -1.01 0.09
N ASN A 97 -14.98 -2.26 -0.22
CA ASN A 97 -15.96 -3.28 -0.57
C ASN A 97 -16.85 -3.73 0.61
N GLN A 98 -16.56 -3.29 1.83
CA GLN A 98 -17.43 -3.45 3.01
C GLN A 98 -18.23 -2.17 3.33
N GLY A 99 -18.24 -1.18 2.43
CA GLY A 99 -19.01 0.06 2.57
C GLY A 99 -18.35 1.16 3.41
N LEU A 100 -17.02 1.09 3.59
CA LEU A 100 -16.23 2.12 4.26
C LEU A 100 -15.57 3.06 3.24
N GLU A 101 -15.04 4.19 3.70
CA GLU A 101 -14.44 5.24 2.84
C GLU A 101 -12.93 5.40 3.10
N PRO A 102 -12.07 4.40 2.79
CA PRO A 102 -10.66 4.44 3.16
C PRO A 102 -9.81 5.39 2.31
N TYR A 103 -10.18 5.60 1.05
CA TYR A 103 -9.34 6.34 0.10
C TYR A 103 -9.28 7.85 0.38
N THR A 104 -10.26 8.43 1.07
CA THR A 104 -10.30 9.86 1.39
C THR A 104 -9.65 10.19 2.74
N LEU A 105 -9.28 9.18 3.52
CA LEU A 105 -8.65 9.35 4.83
C LEU A 105 -7.34 10.15 4.74
N GLY A 106 -7.14 11.04 5.72
CA GLY A 106 -5.92 11.85 5.82
C GLY A 106 -5.64 12.74 4.61
N SER A 107 -6.70 13.24 3.95
CA SER A 107 -6.62 14.03 2.72
C SER A 107 -5.96 13.23 1.59
N ASN A 108 -6.52 12.05 1.30
CA ASN A 108 -6.01 11.09 0.32
C ASN A 108 -4.60 10.56 0.67
N ARG A 109 -4.36 10.23 1.96
CA ARG A 109 -3.04 9.83 2.47
C ARG A 109 -2.39 8.70 1.68
N LEU A 110 -3.18 7.69 1.29
CA LEU A 110 -2.69 6.57 0.50
C LEU A 110 -2.20 7.02 -0.88
N LEU A 111 -3.01 7.79 -1.62
CA LEU A 111 -2.58 8.37 -2.90
C LEU A 111 -1.34 9.25 -2.74
N THR A 112 -1.29 10.12 -1.74
CA THR A 112 -0.12 10.98 -1.49
C THR A 112 1.15 10.14 -1.28
N GLY A 113 1.05 9.01 -0.59
CA GLY A 113 2.16 8.10 -0.40
C GLY A 113 2.61 7.40 -1.68
N VAL A 114 1.67 6.90 -2.46
CA VAL A 114 1.97 6.24 -3.73
C VAL A 114 2.50 7.23 -4.76
N GLU A 115 1.98 8.46 -4.81
CA GLU A 115 2.53 9.55 -5.63
C GLU A 115 3.99 9.85 -5.28
N TYR A 116 4.34 9.89 -4.00
CA TYR A 116 5.73 10.08 -3.54
C TYR A 116 6.64 8.97 -4.06
N TRP A 117 6.22 7.71 -3.89
CA TRP A 117 6.99 6.55 -4.33
C TRP A 117 7.10 6.46 -5.85
N CYS A 118 5.99 6.59 -6.60
CA CYS A 118 6.02 6.53 -8.06
C CYS A 118 6.89 7.71 -8.58
N ARG A 119 6.81 8.92 -8.00
CA ARG A 119 7.66 10.07 -8.38
C ARG A 119 9.16 9.76 -8.25
N TYR A 120 9.59 9.19 -7.11
CA TYR A 120 10.99 8.83 -6.89
C TYR A 120 11.52 7.78 -7.87
N ASN A 121 10.71 6.74 -8.10
CA ASN A 121 11.05 5.60 -8.94
C ASN A 121 10.98 5.92 -10.44
N LEU A 122 10.26 6.99 -10.81
CA LEU A 122 10.33 7.62 -12.13
C LEU A 122 11.57 8.52 -12.32
N GLY A 123 12.56 8.42 -11.44
CA GLY A 123 13.84 9.11 -11.55
C GLY A 123 13.82 10.58 -11.15
N GLN A 124 12.75 11.06 -10.52
CA GLN A 124 12.71 12.44 -10.02
C GLN A 124 13.42 12.56 -8.69
N ASP A 125 13.96 13.75 -8.42
CA ASP A 125 14.42 14.13 -7.09
C ASP A 125 13.25 14.56 -6.21
N ILE A 126 13.30 14.14 -4.94
CA ILE A 126 12.29 14.43 -3.92
C ILE A 126 12.94 14.69 -2.57
N SER A 127 12.22 15.40 -1.70
CA SER A 127 12.63 15.62 -0.32
C SER A 127 12.53 14.34 0.50
N PHE A 128 13.53 14.07 1.32
CA PHE A 128 13.54 12.98 2.29
C PHE A 128 13.68 13.54 3.71
N ASP A 129 12.77 13.17 4.59
CA ASP A 129 12.78 13.50 6.00
C ASP A 129 13.47 12.39 6.80
N VAL A 130 14.69 12.68 7.27
CA VAL A 130 15.52 11.74 8.05
C VAL A 130 14.94 11.41 9.43
N SER A 131 13.94 12.17 9.90
CA SER A 131 13.24 11.90 11.17
C SER A 131 12.16 10.82 11.03
N VAL A 132 11.82 10.42 9.81
CA VAL A 132 10.82 9.37 9.55
C VAL A 132 11.53 8.02 9.41
N TYR A 133 11.58 7.30 10.52
CA TYR A 133 12.10 5.93 10.62
C TYR A 133 11.27 5.14 11.62
N ARG A 134 11.36 3.80 11.53
CA ARG A 134 10.57 2.88 12.33
C ARG A 134 10.81 3.10 13.83
N CYS A 135 9.74 3.05 14.62
CA CYS A 135 9.84 3.31 16.05
C CYS A 135 10.06 2.06 16.93
N ARG A 136 9.70 0.86 16.44
CA ARG A 136 9.84 -0.41 17.21
C ARG A 136 11.05 -1.24 16.80
N ALA A 137 11.40 -1.18 15.53
CA ALA A 137 12.55 -1.84 14.96
C ALA A 137 13.70 -0.84 14.93
N GLY A 138 14.86 -1.18 15.49
CA GLY A 138 16.08 -0.35 15.49
C GLY A 138 16.73 -0.17 14.12
N TRP A 139 15.91 -0.04 13.06
CA TRP A 139 16.30 0.15 11.68
C TRP A 139 16.08 1.60 11.30
N GLY A 140 17.14 2.25 10.82
CA GLY A 140 17.21 3.70 10.68
C GLY A 140 17.74 4.39 11.95
N PRO A 141 17.78 5.74 11.98
CA PRO A 141 17.46 6.64 10.87
C PRO A 141 18.41 6.45 9.68
N TRP A 142 17.91 6.73 8.48
CA TRP A 142 18.71 6.75 7.25
C TRP A 142 19.08 8.18 6.90
N SER A 143 20.26 8.39 6.29
CA SER A 143 20.73 9.72 5.91
C SER A 143 20.11 10.24 4.60
N LYS A 144 19.51 9.35 3.81
CA LYS A 144 18.83 9.66 2.55
C LYS A 144 17.78 8.61 2.22
N ILE A 145 16.90 8.94 1.28
CA ILE A 145 16.05 7.95 0.61
C ILE A 145 16.94 6.92 -0.11
N SER A 146 16.53 5.65 -0.07
CA SER A 146 17.34 4.55 -0.59
C SER A 146 17.26 4.46 -2.11
N ASP A 147 18.40 4.37 -2.78
CA ASP A 147 18.47 4.03 -4.21
C ASP A 147 18.34 2.51 -4.46
N THR A 148 18.36 1.69 -3.40
CA THR A 148 18.23 0.23 -3.53
C THR A 148 16.84 -0.12 -4.05
N GLY A 149 16.79 -0.77 -5.20
CA GLY A 149 15.54 -1.08 -5.90
C GLY A 149 14.88 0.12 -6.58
N ARG A 150 15.57 1.27 -6.69
CA ARG A 150 15.06 2.45 -7.38
C ARG A 150 15.02 2.24 -8.89
N GLY A 151 13.96 2.72 -9.51
CA GLY A 151 13.73 2.65 -10.95
C GLY A 151 12.38 2.01 -11.25
N GLN A 152 12.07 1.79 -12.52
CA GLN A 152 10.82 1.13 -12.95
C GLN A 152 10.81 -0.33 -12.44
N PRO A 153 10.07 -0.69 -11.40
CA PRO A 153 10.07 -2.05 -10.93
C PRO A 153 8.85 -2.71 -11.58
N ILE A 154 9.10 -3.33 -12.73
CA ILE A 154 8.08 -3.99 -13.57
C ILE A 154 7.25 -5.01 -12.76
N GLU A 155 7.82 -5.55 -11.69
CA GLU A 155 7.21 -6.52 -10.78
C GLU A 155 6.49 -5.89 -9.56
N GLN A 156 6.78 -4.62 -9.23
CA GLN A 156 6.19 -3.88 -8.09
C GLN A 156 5.14 -2.85 -8.56
N GLY A 157 4.70 -2.98 -9.81
CA GLY A 157 3.74 -2.07 -10.42
C GLY A 157 2.31 -2.17 -9.89
N SER A 158 1.99 -3.29 -9.26
CA SER A 158 0.64 -3.62 -8.78
C SER A 158 0.04 -2.48 -7.96
N VAL A 159 0.83 -1.83 -7.08
CA VAL A 159 0.31 -0.77 -6.22
C VAL A 159 -0.05 0.51 -6.98
N CYS A 160 0.76 0.96 -7.95
CA CYS A 160 0.42 2.16 -8.72
C CYS A 160 -0.83 1.87 -9.58
N ASN A 161 -1.00 0.64 -10.12
CA ASN A 161 -2.27 0.22 -10.75
C ASN A 161 -3.44 0.28 -9.77
N MET A 162 -3.29 -0.36 -8.60
CA MET A 162 -4.35 -0.45 -7.61
C MET A 162 -4.88 0.91 -7.18
N VAL A 163 -3.95 1.79 -6.81
CA VAL A 163 -4.25 3.14 -6.36
C VAL A 163 -4.75 4.00 -7.52
N TYR A 164 -4.16 3.92 -8.72
CA TYR A 164 -4.67 4.64 -9.87
C TYR A 164 -6.14 4.32 -10.13
N HIS A 165 -6.50 3.04 -10.23
CA HIS A 165 -7.86 2.64 -10.52
C HIS A 165 -8.83 3.02 -9.40
N ALA A 166 -8.46 2.83 -8.13
CA ALA A 166 -9.30 3.26 -7.01
C ALA A 166 -9.58 4.77 -7.03
N TYR A 167 -8.55 5.60 -7.18
CA TYR A 167 -8.73 7.06 -7.19
C TYR A 167 -9.33 7.57 -8.51
N TYR A 168 -9.15 6.87 -9.62
CA TYR A 168 -9.86 7.15 -10.88
C TYR A 168 -11.36 6.88 -10.75
N ARG A 169 -11.76 5.73 -10.16
CA ARG A 169 -13.17 5.41 -9.88
C ARG A 169 -13.83 6.51 -9.05
N LEU A 170 -13.11 7.07 -8.09
CA LEU A 170 -13.60 8.13 -7.21
C LEU A 170 -13.50 9.55 -7.82
N ASN A 171 -12.96 9.69 -9.04
CA ASN A 171 -12.66 10.99 -9.66
C ASN A 171 -11.75 11.89 -8.80
N LEU A 172 -10.75 11.28 -8.15
CA LEU A 172 -9.81 11.93 -7.23
C LEU A 172 -8.35 11.89 -7.75
N ILE A 173 -8.10 11.34 -8.94
CA ILE A 173 -6.75 11.26 -9.50
C ILE A 173 -6.30 12.64 -10.04
N PRO A 174 -5.12 13.16 -9.64
CA PRO A 174 -4.61 14.43 -10.15
C PRO A 174 -4.24 14.37 -11.63
N THR A 175 -4.43 15.49 -12.35
CA THR A 175 -4.07 15.60 -13.78
C THR A 175 -2.60 15.27 -14.04
N ASN A 176 -1.70 15.73 -13.17
CA ASN A 176 -0.24 15.51 -13.28
C ASN A 176 0.26 14.39 -12.35
N SER A 177 -0.55 13.36 -12.14
CA SER A 177 -0.24 12.22 -11.27
C SER A 177 0.98 11.41 -11.76
N TYR A 178 1.95 11.19 -10.88
CA TYR A 178 3.05 10.26 -11.09
C TYR A 178 2.59 8.80 -11.01
N THR A 179 1.55 8.51 -10.22
CA THR A 179 0.90 7.19 -10.18
C THR A 179 0.38 6.82 -11.56
N LYS A 180 -0.37 7.72 -12.21
CA LYS A 180 -0.86 7.53 -13.59
C LYS A 180 0.28 7.35 -14.59
N ARG A 181 1.36 8.14 -14.47
CA ARG A 181 2.53 8.02 -15.36
C ARG A 181 3.21 6.66 -15.22
N MET A 182 3.37 6.18 -13.99
CA MET A 182 3.92 4.85 -13.72
C MET A 182 3.04 3.76 -14.36
N VAL A 183 1.72 3.81 -14.16
CA VAL A 183 0.77 2.87 -14.80
C VAL A 183 0.94 2.81 -16.31
N ASN A 184 1.05 3.97 -16.97
CA ASN A 184 1.24 4.03 -18.42
C ASN A 184 2.59 3.41 -18.86
N ILE A 185 3.65 3.59 -18.10
CA ILE A 185 4.98 3.02 -18.41
C ILE A 185 4.97 1.50 -18.24
N MET A 186 4.34 1.01 -17.18
CA MET A 186 4.22 -0.43 -16.91
C MET A 186 3.39 -1.13 -17.99
N ALA A 187 2.28 -0.52 -18.42
CA ALA A 187 1.46 -1.05 -19.50
C ALA A 187 2.21 -1.10 -20.85
N ALA A 188 3.17 -0.21 -21.08
CA ALA A 188 4.02 -0.21 -22.27
C ALA A 188 5.20 -1.19 -22.19
N THR A 189 5.44 -1.80 -21.03
CA THR A 189 6.56 -2.71 -20.80
C THR A 189 6.07 -4.16 -20.94
N VAL A 190 6.57 -4.88 -21.94
CA VAL A 190 6.27 -6.32 -22.10
C VAL A 190 7.00 -7.08 -21.00
N VAL A 191 6.28 -7.62 -20.03
CA VAL A 191 6.85 -8.51 -19.01
C VAL A 191 6.87 -9.92 -19.60
N ASP A 192 8.06 -10.50 -19.76
CA ASP A 192 8.18 -11.93 -20.02
C ASP A 192 7.50 -12.68 -18.85
N PRO A 193 6.55 -13.59 -19.09
CA PRO A 193 5.81 -14.30 -18.03
C PRO A 193 6.70 -15.13 -17.07
N THR A 194 8.01 -15.21 -17.29
CA THR A 194 8.91 -16.14 -16.60
C THR A 194 9.89 -15.53 -15.59
N ALA A 195 10.02 -14.20 -15.46
CA ALA A 195 10.89 -13.61 -14.43
C ALA A 195 10.19 -13.61 -13.06
N ARG A 196 10.15 -14.79 -12.42
CA ARG A 196 9.77 -14.97 -11.02
C ARG A 196 10.99 -14.73 -10.14
N ASN A 197 11.25 -13.48 -9.76
CA ASN A 197 12.26 -13.18 -8.75
C ASN A 197 11.57 -12.77 -7.45
N GLY A 198 11.29 -13.79 -6.63
CA GLY A 198 11.07 -13.75 -5.18
C GLY A 198 10.48 -12.48 -4.55
N TRP A 199 9.29 -12.63 -3.97
CA TRP A 199 8.50 -11.66 -3.20
C TRP A 199 7.42 -10.90 -4.01
N GLY A 200 6.26 -11.54 -4.14
CA GLY A 200 4.99 -10.87 -4.44
C GLY A 200 4.60 -10.86 -5.92
N ASN A 201 4.15 -12.00 -6.45
CA ASN A 201 3.17 -11.96 -7.53
C ASN A 201 1.90 -11.27 -6.97
N PRO A 202 1.15 -10.46 -7.74
CA PRO A 202 0.23 -9.48 -7.18
C PRO A 202 -0.86 -10.16 -6.33
N PHE A 203 -0.93 -9.81 -5.06
CA PHE A 203 -2.03 -10.22 -4.20
C PHE A 203 -3.35 -9.64 -4.75
N ILE A 204 -4.13 -10.46 -5.46
CA ILE A 204 -5.54 -10.36 -5.91
C ILE A 204 -6.02 -9.04 -6.57
N GLY A 205 -5.30 -7.93 -6.47
CA GLY A 205 -5.73 -6.60 -6.88
C GLY A 205 -5.56 -6.35 -8.38
N ASP A 206 -4.53 -6.92 -9.01
CA ASP A 206 -4.34 -6.70 -10.45
C ASP A 206 -5.49 -7.33 -11.26
N GLY A 207 -5.87 -8.58 -10.95
CA GLY A 207 -6.99 -9.27 -11.61
C GLY A 207 -8.39 -8.68 -11.33
N LEU A 208 -8.61 -8.05 -10.17
CA LEU A 208 -9.88 -7.41 -9.83
C LEU A 208 -10.03 -6.00 -10.41
N LEU A 209 -8.91 -5.32 -10.73
CA LEU A 209 -8.91 -3.93 -11.21
C LEU A 209 -8.76 -3.80 -12.72
N HIS A 210 -8.26 -4.84 -13.41
CA HIS A 210 -8.33 -4.96 -14.87
C HIS A 210 -9.75 -5.11 -15.43
N GLN A 211 -10.78 -5.24 -14.58
CA GLN A 211 -12.18 -5.28 -15.03
C GLN A 211 -12.75 -3.91 -15.41
N ILE A 212 -11.98 -2.83 -15.28
CA ILE A 212 -12.34 -1.56 -15.93
C ILE A 212 -12.10 -1.72 -17.42
N ALA A 213 -13.12 -2.19 -18.15
CA ALA A 213 -13.08 -2.34 -19.59
C ALA A 213 -12.68 -1.00 -20.26
N PRO A 214 -12.01 -1.04 -21.43
CA PRO A 214 -11.73 0.17 -22.20
C PRO A 214 -13.04 0.95 -22.46
N GLY A 215 -13.21 2.10 -21.80
CA GLY A 215 -14.38 2.99 -21.98
C GLY A 215 -15.17 3.37 -20.73
N GLU A 216 -14.86 2.83 -19.55
CA GLU A 216 -15.56 3.24 -18.33
C GLU A 216 -15.15 4.65 -17.84
N LYS A 217 -16.16 5.46 -17.54
CA LYS A 217 -16.00 6.85 -17.10
C LYS A 217 -15.67 6.91 -15.60
N PRO A 218 -14.88 7.91 -15.14
CA PRO A 218 -14.71 8.18 -13.72
C PRO A 218 -16.08 8.36 -13.03
N GLY A 219 -16.26 7.81 -11.82
CA GLY A 219 -17.49 7.98 -11.04
C GLY A 219 -18.59 6.93 -11.25
N THR A 220 -18.35 5.90 -12.06
CA THR A 220 -19.29 4.77 -12.18
C THR A 220 -18.96 3.74 -11.10
N GLN A 221 -19.88 3.48 -10.17
CA GLN A 221 -19.72 2.38 -9.21
C GLN A 221 -19.67 1.06 -10.00
N VAL A 222 -18.56 0.33 -9.85
CA VAL A 222 -18.49 -1.08 -10.28
C VAL A 222 -19.41 -1.84 -9.32
N LYS A 223 -20.44 -2.49 -9.87
CA LYS A 223 -21.38 -3.32 -9.09
C LYS A 223 -20.75 -4.65 -8.71
#